data_AF-A0A2W6CPS1-F1
#
_entry.id   AF-A0A2W6CPS1-F1
#
_cell.length_a   1.000
_cell.length_b   1.000
_cell.length_c   1.000
_cell.angle_alpha   90.00
_cell.angle_beta   90.00
_cell.angle_gamma   90.00
#
_symmetry.space_group_name_H-M   'P 1'
#
loop_
_entity.id
_entity.type
_entity.pdbx_description
1 polymer ?
#
loop_
_entity_poly.entity_id
_entity_poly.type
_entity_poly.pdbx_seq_one_letter_code
_entity_poly.pdbx_strand_id
1 'polypeptide(L)' 'GPFAMGPAPESSEIRLDRLRLKPGQRIAYLFDFGDEWRVRLTLRQITAADGQGYPRLLDSVGEAPPQYPDYDEEDAA' A
#
# COMPACT_ATOMS: atom_id res chain seq x y z
N GLY A 1 3.95 2.69 33.65
CA GLY A 1 4.51 3.73 32.77
C GLY A 1 3.52 4.06 31.65
N PRO A 2 3.64 5.19 30.96
CA PRO A 2 2.60 5.72 30.05
C PRO A 2 2.44 4.93 28.72
N PHE A 3 2.93 3.69 28.65
CA PHE A 3 2.90 2.85 27.45
C PHE A 3 2.17 1.52 27.65
N ALA A 4 1.35 1.40 28.69
CA ALA A 4 0.38 0.30 28.77
C ALA A 4 -0.80 0.59 27.82
N MET A 5 -0.55 0.68 26.52
CA MET A 5 -1.57 0.35 25.53
C MET A 5 -1.57 -1.16 25.40
N GLY A 6 -2.76 -1.77 25.38
CA GLY A 6 -2.91 -3.16 24.95
C GLY A 6 -2.33 -3.37 23.54
N PRO A 7 -2.42 -4.60 22.99
CA PRO A 7 -1.92 -4.85 21.65
C PRO A 7 -2.49 -3.80 20.68
N ALA A 8 -1.59 -3.16 19.91
CA ALA A 8 -2.02 -2.27 18.86
C ALA A 8 -2.90 -3.06 17.87
N PRO A 9 -3.97 -2.46 17.35
CA PRO A 9 -4.84 -3.12 16.38
C PRO A 9 -4.04 -3.51 15.13
N GLU A 10 -4.40 -4.62 14.50
CA GLU A 10 -3.79 -5.03 13.24
C GLU A 10 -4.09 -3.98 12.16
N SER A 11 -3.13 -3.76 11.26
CA SER A 11 -3.29 -2.74 10.21
C SER A 11 -4.50 -2.99 9.30
N SER A 12 -4.88 -4.26 9.10
CA SER A 12 -6.06 -4.71 8.37
C SER A 12 -7.38 -4.23 8.99
N GLU A 13 -7.41 -4.02 10.31
CA GLU A 13 -8.57 -3.56 11.06
C GLU A 13 -8.71 -2.03 11.07
N ILE A 14 -7.67 -1.31 10.61
CA ILE A 14 -7.64 0.14 10.61
C ILE A 14 -8.14 0.68 9.28
N ARG A 15 -9.36 1.24 9.32
CA ARG A 15 -9.92 1.97 8.20
C ARG A 15 -9.07 3.21 7.87
N LEU A 16 -8.83 3.43 6.58
CA LEU A 16 -8.05 4.57 6.06
C LEU A 16 -8.64 5.94 6.46
N ASP A 17 -9.95 6.04 6.67
CA ASP A 17 -10.61 7.30 7.06
C ASP A 17 -10.22 7.78 8.47
N ARG A 18 -9.75 6.88 9.35
CA ARG A 18 -9.21 7.23 10.67
C ARG A 18 -7.89 8.00 10.57
N LEU A 19 -7.15 7.85 9.48
CA LEU A 19 -5.90 8.56 9.25
C LEU A 19 -6.10 10.06 8.94
N ARG A 20 -7.35 10.49 8.68
CA ARG A 20 -7.72 11.90 8.39
C ARG A 20 -6.83 12.55 7.33
N LEU A 21 -6.48 11.77 6.31
CA LEU A 21 -5.64 12.20 5.20
C LEU A 21 -6.28 13.36 4.44
N LYS A 22 -5.45 14.28 3.95
CA LYS A 22 -5.88 15.41 3.12
C LYS A 22 -5.40 15.24 1.68
N PRO A 23 -6.15 15.73 0.68
CA PRO A 23 -5.66 15.78 -0.69
C PRO A 23 -4.27 16.41 -0.78
N GLY A 24 -3.38 15.80 -1.57
CA GLY A 24 -1.96 16.15 -1.68
C GLY A 24 -1.05 15.50 -0.64
N GLN A 25 -1.59 14.87 0.41
CA GLN A 25 -0.79 14.19 1.41
C GLN A 25 -0.12 12.93 0.82
N ARG A 26 1.16 12.76 1.14
CA ARG A 26 1.94 11.59 0.76
C ARG A 26 1.86 10.54 1.88
N ILE A 27 1.75 9.29 1.47
CA ILE A 27 1.80 8.13 2.37
C ILE A 27 3.05 7.35 1.98
N ALA A 28 3.91 7.07 2.96
CA ALA A 28 5.06 6.20 2.75
C ALA A 28 4.57 4.75 2.69
N TYR A 29 4.90 4.07 1.60
CA TYR A 29 4.70 2.64 1.46
C TYR A 29 6.02 2.01 1.05
N LEU A 30 6.56 1.18 1.94
CA LEU A 30 7.76 0.39 1.70
C LEU A 30 7.31 -1.06 1.53
N PHE A 31 7.58 -1.60 0.35
CA PHE A 31 7.32 -3.00 0.01
C PHE A 31 8.66 -3.72 -0.14
N ASP A 32 8.68 -5.01 0.18
CA ASP A 32 9.88 -5.86 0.16
C ASP A 32 11.08 -5.25 0.92
N PHE A 33 11.30 -5.68 2.15
CA PHE A 33 12.42 -5.15 2.95
C PHE A 33 13.80 -5.62 2.44
N GLY A 34 13.89 -6.58 1.52
CA GLY A 34 15.13 -6.93 0.84
C GLY A 34 15.50 -5.89 -0.22
N ASP A 35 14.59 -5.68 -1.18
CA ASP A 35 14.82 -4.77 -2.32
C ASP A 35 14.50 -3.29 -2.02
N GLU A 36 13.87 -3.02 -0.87
CA GLU A 36 13.41 -1.70 -0.42
C GLU A 36 12.59 -0.92 -1.46
N TRP A 37 11.52 -1.52 -1.98
CA TRP A 37 10.66 -0.82 -2.93
C TRP A 37 9.89 0.32 -2.26
N ARG A 38 10.33 1.55 -2.52
CA ARG A 38 9.70 2.78 -2.01
C ARG A 38 8.63 3.25 -2.98
N VAL A 39 7.37 2.88 -2.70
CA VAL A 39 6.23 3.30 -3.51
C VAL A 39 5.69 4.63 -2.99
N ARG A 40 5.65 5.63 -3.87
CA ARG A 40 5.09 6.94 -3.55
C ARG A 40 3.57 6.93 -3.74
N LEU A 41 2.83 6.88 -2.63
CA LEU A 41 1.39 7.07 -2.63
C LEU A 41 1.03 8.53 -2.34
N THR A 42 0.11 9.10 -3.11
CA THR A 42 -0.41 10.46 -2.90
C THR A 42 -1.93 10.42 -2.95
N LEU A 43 -2.60 10.90 -1.90
CA LEU A 43 -4.04 11.05 -1.90
C LEU A 43 -4.42 12.18 -2.87
N ARG A 44 -4.94 11.85 -4.05
CA ARG A 44 -5.32 12.87 -5.05
C ARG A 44 -6.64 13.55 -4.71
N GLN A 45 -7.62 12.79 -4.25
CA GLN A 45 -8.99 13.27 -4.06
C GLN A 45 -9.77 12.34 -3.12
N ILE A 46 -10.78 12.90 -2.44
CA ILE A 46 -11.79 12.17 -1.67
C ILE A 46 -13.14 12.57 -2.27
N THR A 47 -13.90 11.60 -2.75
CA THR A 47 -15.21 11.82 -3.38
C THR A 47 -16.27 10.98 -2.70
N ALA A 48 -17.54 11.37 -2.85
CA ALA A 48 -18.65 10.51 -2.44
C ALA A 48 -18.65 9.21 -3.25
N ALA A 49 -19.13 8.12 -2.64
CA ALA A 49 -19.33 6.87 -3.35
C ALA A 49 -20.39 7.05 -4.44
N ASP A 50 -20.09 6.56 -5.63
CA ASP A 50 -20.96 6.59 -6.82
C ASP A 50 -21.82 5.33 -6.95
N GLY A 51 -21.77 4.42 -5.96
CA GLY A 51 -22.49 3.14 -5.97
C GLY A 51 -21.84 2.05 -6.83
N GLN A 52 -20.69 2.29 -7.44
CA GLN A 52 -19.97 1.27 -8.21
C GLN A 52 -19.11 0.35 -7.33
N GLY A 53 -18.60 -0.74 -7.92
CA GLY A 53 -17.65 -1.63 -7.24
C GLY A 53 -16.26 -1.02 -7.10
N TYR A 54 -15.56 -1.34 -6.02
CA TYR A 54 -14.20 -0.89 -5.70
C TYR A 54 -13.33 -2.07 -5.25
N PRO A 55 -11.98 -2.01 -5.40
CA PRO A 55 -11.18 -0.93 -5.99
C PRO A 55 -11.31 -0.85 -7.52
N ARG A 56 -10.88 0.28 -8.12
CA ARG A 56 -10.90 0.51 -9.58
C ARG A 56 -9.56 1.04 -10.06
N LEU A 57 -9.06 0.48 -11.15
CA LEU A 57 -7.94 1.06 -11.91
C LEU A 57 -8.50 2.09 -12.89
N LEU A 58 -8.20 3.36 -12.68
CA LEU A 58 -8.68 4.46 -13.53
C LEU A 58 -7.70 4.79 -14.66
N ASP A 59 -6.40 4.66 -14.39
CA ASP A 59 -5.32 4.97 -15.31
C ASP A 59 -4.05 4.21 -14.89
N SER A 60 -3.22 3.84 -15.86
CA SER A 60 -1.91 3.21 -15.65
C SER A 60 -0.94 3.71 -16.70
N VAL A 61 0.27 4.03 -16.27
CA VAL A 61 1.33 4.54 -17.14
C VAL A 61 2.58 3.70 -16.97
N GLY A 62 3.03 3.11 -18.07
CA GLY A 62 4.15 2.16 -18.07
C GLY A 62 3.74 0.76 -17.60
N GLU A 63 4.71 -0.14 -17.62
CA GLU A 63 4.56 -1.51 -17.12
C GLU A 63 5.05 -1.59 -15.68
N ALA A 64 4.30 -2.28 -14.82
CA ALA A 64 4.74 -2.56 -13.46
C ALA A 64 5.93 -3.54 -13.51
N PRO A 65 6.98 -3.35 -12.69
CA PRO A 65 8.07 -4.31 -12.62
C PRO A 65 7.54 -5.68 -12.15
N PRO A 66 8.12 -6.80 -12.63
CA PRO A 66 7.75 -8.14 -12.18
C PRO A 66 7.97 -8.27 -10.68
N GLN A 67 7.02 -8.89 -9.98
CA GLN A 67 7.09 -9.09 -8.53
C GLN A 67 7.84 -10.41 -8.26
N TYR A 68 9.18 -10.30 -8.20
CA TYR A 68 10.21 -11.34 -8.24
C TYR A 68 10.46 -11.95 -9.64
N PRO A 69 11.72 -12.08 -10.08
CA PRO A 69 12.05 -13.02 -11.15
C PRO A 69 11.80 -14.45 -10.64
N ASP A 70 11.30 -15.36 -11.48
CA ASP A 70 11.24 -16.78 -11.15
C ASP A 70 12.67 -17.27 -10.87
N TYR A 71 12.94 -17.69 -9.64
CA TYR A 71 14.21 -18.33 -9.25
C TYR A 71 14.13 -19.85 -9.43
N ASP A 72 13.35 -20.34 -10.40
CA ASP A 72 13.38 -21.75 -10.78
C ASP A 72 14.46 -21.96 -11.86
N GLU A 73 15.66 -22.34 -11.41
CA GLU A 73 16.69 -23.19 -12.08
C GLU A 73 18.12 -22.80 -11.66
N GLU A 74 18.50 -22.99 -10.38
CA GLU A 74 19.93 -23.08 -10.01
C GLU A 74 20.22 -24.16 -8.94
N ASP A 75 19.44 -25.25 -8.95
CA ASP A 75 19.76 -26.52 -8.25
C ASP A 75 19.93 -27.68 -9.26
N ALA A 76 20.68 -27.42 -10.33
CA ALA A 76 21.17 -28.44 -11.24
C ALA A 76 22.68 -28.30 -11.45
N ALA A 77 23.46 -28.66 -10.43
CA ALA A 77 24.85 -29.11 -10.57
C ALA A 77 25.23 -30.12 -9.48
#